data_AF-X0W665-F1
#
_entry.id   AF-X0W665-F1
#
_cell.length_a   1.000
_cell.length_b   1.000
_cell.length_c   1.000
_cell.angle_alpha   90.00
_cell.angle_beta   90.00
_cell.angle_gamma   90.00
#
_symmetry.space_group_name_H-M   'P 1'
#
loop_
_entity.id
_entity.type
_entity.pdbx_description
1 polymer ?
#
loop_
_entity_poly.entity_id
_entity_poly.type
_entity_poly.pdbx_seq_one_letter_code
_entity_poly.pdbx_strand_id
1 'polypeptide(L)'
;SEGENGGNRISAVAHFYIDCDFGTRIETSSTFSDGSPKYLSCEWGEALTISVQWGENSVPTWIEDFGGFSIYENFYDWDFTPLIKYLTLSKAERK
;
A
#
# COMPACT_ATOMS: atom_id res chain seq x y z
N SER A 1 -9.45 18.88 20.83
CA SER A 1 -8.92 18.96 19.45
C SER A 1 -7.81 17.92 19.38
N GLU A 2 -7.87 16.86 18.61
CA GLU A 2 -8.47 16.67 17.29
C GLU A 2 -9.15 15.29 17.25
N GLY A 3 -10.32 15.20 16.62
CA GLY A 3 -10.94 13.91 16.35
C GLY A 3 -10.16 13.24 15.24
N GLU A 4 -9.56 12.07 15.53
CA GLU A 4 -9.13 11.14 14.50
C GLU A 4 -10.38 10.72 13.71
N ASN A 5 -10.57 11.34 12.55
CA ASN A 5 -11.44 10.80 11.52
C ASN A 5 -10.80 9.49 11.04
N GLY A 6 -11.17 8.37 11.67
CA GLY A 6 -10.84 7.02 11.25
C GLY A 6 -11.46 6.72 9.88
N GLY A 7 -10.82 7.23 8.83
CA GLY A 7 -11.09 6.87 7.44
C GLY A 7 -10.49 5.50 7.16
N ASN A 8 -11.22 4.67 6.42
CA ASN A 8 -10.78 3.33 6.09
C ASN A 8 -9.70 3.39 5.02
N ARG A 9 -8.60 2.67 5.22
CA ARG A 9 -7.43 2.72 4.35
C ARG A 9 -7.11 1.32 3.88
N ILE A 10 -6.93 1.16 2.57
CA ILE A 10 -6.39 -0.08 1.99
C ILE A 10 -4.88 0.09 1.97
N SER A 11 -4.15 -0.88 2.52
CA SER A 11 -2.70 -0.95 2.43
C SER A 11 -2.30 -2.23 1.71
N ALA A 12 -1.32 -2.14 0.82
CA ALA A 12 -0.67 -3.30 0.23
C ALA A 12 0.84 -3.19 0.42
N VAL A 13 1.48 -4.35 0.52
CA VAL A 13 2.93 -4.48 0.53
C VAL A 13 3.32 -5.40 -0.60
N ALA A 14 4.26 -4.96 -1.43
CA ALA A 14 4.89 -5.82 -2.42
C ALA A 14 6.28 -6.23 -1.95
N HIS A 15 6.62 -7.48 -2.23
CA HIS A 15 7.92 -8.07 -1.95
C HIS A 15 8.54 -8.51 -3.28
N PHE A 16 9.69 -7.93 -3.62
CA PHE A 16 10.52 -8.36 -4.74
C PHE A 16 11.66 -9.20 -4.18
N TYR A 17 11.58 -10.52 -4.34
CA TYR A 17 12.57 -11.45 -3.82
C TYR A 17 13.88 -11.32 -4.59
N ILE A 18 14.86 -10.71 -3.94
CA ILE A 18 16.21 -10.48 -4.42
C ILE A 18 17.13 -10.33 -3.21
N ASP A 19 18.34 -10.88 -3.30
CA ASP A 19 19.34 -10.65 -2.26
C ASP A 19 19.65 -9.15 -2.18
N CYS A 20 19.58 -8.62 -0.96
CA CYS A 20 19.83 -7.21 -0.70
C CYS A 20 20.51 -7.02 0.66
N ASP A 21 21.22 -5.91 0.85
CA ASP A 21 21.85 -5.65 2.15
C ASP A 21 20.80 -5.14 3.14
N PHE A 22 20.79 -5.69 4.35
CA PHE A 22 19.92 -5.25 5.44
C PHE A 22 20.00 -3.73 5.64
N GLY A 23 18.84 -3.06 5.71
CA GLY A 23 18.74 -1.62 5.90
C GLY A 23 18.94 -0.80 4.63
N THR A 24 19.16 -1.44 3.48
CA THR A 24 19.22 -0.74 2.19
C THR A 24 17.91 -0.03 1.91
N ARG A 25 17.99 1.21 1.43
CA ARG A 25 16.86 2.02 0.99
C ARG A 25 17.18 2.64 -0.36
N ILE A 26 16.41 2.29 -1.38
CA ILE A 26 16.62 2.69 -2.77
C ILE A 26 15.54 3.68 -3.14
N GLU A 27 15.94 4.90 -3.50
CA GLU A 27 15.03 5.88 -4.08
C GLU A 27 14.60 5.42 -5.48
N THR A 28 13.30 5.41 -5.74
CA THR A 28 12.75 4.96 -7.02
C THR A 28 12.47 6.16 -7.92
N SER A 29 12.29 5.92 -9.23
CA SER A 29 11.82 6.93 -10.17
C SER A 29 10.35 7.33 -9.96
N SER A 30 9.62 6.61 -9.12
CA SER A 30 8.20 6.88 -8.84
C SER A 30 8.01 7.75 -7.60
N THR A 31 6.95 8.55 -7.61
CA THR A 31 6.62 9.50 -6.54
C THR A 31 5.20 9.26 -6.01
N PHE A 32 4.98 9.66 -4.76
CA PHE A 32 3.64 9.82 -4.22
C PHE A 32 2.95 11.05 -4.84
N SER A 33 1.65 11.20 -4.60
CA SER A 33 0.85 12.31 -5.13
C SER A 33 1.31 13.69 -4.66
N ASP A 34 2.03 13.76 -3.54
CA ASP A 34 2.65 14.99 -3.02
C ASP A 34 4.03 15.29 -3.63
N GLY A 35 4.49 14.46 -4.57
CA GLY A 35 5.78 14.57 -5.23
C GLY A 35 6.95 14.00 -4.44
N SER A 36 6.72 13.47 -3.23
CA SER A 36 7.79 12.80 -2.48
C SER A 36 8.18 11.47 -3.15
N PRO A 37 9.48 11.12 -3.17
CA PRO A 37 9.92 9.88 -3.80
C PRO A 37 9.44 8.64 -3.04
N LYS A 38 9.10 7.60 -3.78
CA LYS A 38 8.86 6.26 -3.23
C LYS A 38 10.19 5.53 -3.08
N TYR A 39 10.27 4.66 -2.08
CA TYR A 39 11.48 3.93 -1.76
C TYR A 39 11.20 2.43 -1.69
N LEU A 40 12.14 1.64 -2.23
CA LEU A 40 12.24 0.22 -1.93
C LEU A 40 13.14 0.04 -0.70
N SER A 41 12.71 -0.75 0.26
CA SER A 41 13.47 -1.02 1.49
C SER A 41 13.83 -2.49 1.60
N CYS A 42 15.08 -2.80 1.97
CA CYS A 42 15.49 -4.15 2.31
C CYS A 42 15.47 -4.33 3.82
N GLU A 43 14.43 -4.95 4.35
CA GLU A 43 14.36 -5.16 5.80
C GLU A 43 15.08 -6.41 6.25
N TRP A 44 15.00 -7.54 5.53
CA TRP A 44 15.47 -8.85 6.04
C TRP A 44 16.56 -9.50 5.18
N GLY A 45 17.11 -8.77 4.21
CA GLY A 45 18.21 -9.24 3.36
C GLY A 45 17.80 -10.07 2.14
N GLU A 46 16.53 -10.45 2.04
CA GLU A 46 16.02 -11.41 1.06
C GLU A 46 14.94 -10.83 0.12
N ALA A 47 14.49 -9.60 0.38
CA ALA A 47 13.52 -8.92 -0.46
C ALA A 47 13.61 -7.40 -0.33
N LEU A 48 13.42 -6.73 -1.47
CA LEU A 48 13.07 -5.32 -1.51
C LEU A 48 11.56 -5.19 -1.35
N THR A 49 11.13 -4.28 -0.47
CA THR A 49 9.72 -4.09 -0.13
C THR A 49 9.27 -2.67 -0.40
N ILE A 50 7.99 -2.54 -0.74
CA ILE A 50 7.32 -1.25 -0.82
C ILE A 50 5.90 -1.37 -0.27
N SER A 51 5.54 -0.42 0.58
CA SER A 51 4.21 -0.31 1.16
C SER A 51 3.51 0.90 0.59
N VAL A 52 2.27 0.70 0.17
CA VAL A 52 1.39 1.73 -0.37
C VAL A 52 0.09 1.75 0.40
N GLN A 53 -0.50 2.92 0.52
CA GLN A 53 -1.76 3.11 1.20
C GLN A 53 -2.68 4.00 0.38
N TRP A 54 -3.92 3.58 0.22
CA TRP A 54 -4.95 4.27 -0.52
C TRP A 54 -6.13 4.66 0.40
N GLY A 55 -6.79 5.75 0.05
CA GLY A 55 -8.02 6.19 0.73
C GLY A 55 -9.26 5.40 0.27
N GLU A 56 -10.41 5.69 0.89
CA GLU A 56 -11.69 4.94 0.77
C GLU A 56 -12.23 4.73 -0.66
N ASN A 57 -11.69 5.38 -1.69
CA ASN A 57 -12.22 5.39 -3.05
C ASN A 57 -11.18 5.03 -4.15
N SER A 58 -10.06 4.42 -3.78
CA SER A 58 -8.92 4.11 -4.68
C SER A 58 -8.33 2.77 -4.24
N VAL A 59 -8.07 1.74 -5.05
CA VAL A 59 -8.01 1.55 -6.51
C VAL A 59 -8.32 0.06 -6.74
N PRO A 60 -9.04 -0.35 -7.81
CA PRO A 60 -9.14 -1.77 -8.13
C PRO A 60 -7.81 -2.38 -8.60
N THR A 61 -6.82 -1.57 -8.97
CA THR A 61 -5.59 -2.07 -9.58
C THR A 61 -4.39 -1.21 -9.16
N TRP A 62 -3.30 -1.85 -8.76
CA TRP A 62 -2.00 -1.24 -8.55
C TRP A 62 -1.09 -1.55 -9.74
N ILE A 63 -0.76 -0.52 -10.53
CA ILE A 63 0.17 -0.63 -11.66
C ILE A 63 1.26 0.40 -11.45
N GLU A 64 2.50 -0.07 -11.31
CA GLU A 64 3.63 0.83 -11.04
C GLU A 64 4.97 0.18 -11.40
N ASP A 65 5.95 1.01 -11.78
CA ASP A 65 7.34 0.56 -11.99
C ASP A 65 8.29 1.36 -11.10
N PHE A 66 9.16 0.64 -10.38
CA PHE A 66 10.12 1.20 -9.43
C PHE A 66 11.55 1.07 -9.94
N GLY A 67 11.78 1.39 -11.22
CA GLY A 67 13.10 1.30 -11.84
C GLY A 67 13.45 -0.12 -12.27
N GLY A 68 12.50 -0.82 -12.90
CA GLY A 68 12.65 -2.21 -13.33
C GLY A 68 12.02 -3.25 -12.39
N PHE A 69 11.54 -2.82 -11.23
CA PHE A 69 10.68 -3.61 -10.35
C PHE A 69 9.22 -3.22 -10.62
N SER A 70 8.52 -4.00 -11.44
CA SER A 70 7.16 -3.66 -11.87
C SER A 70 6.09 -4.44 -11.10
N ILE A 71 4.98 -3.77 -10.83
CA ILE A 71 3.78 -4.34 -10.23
C ILE A 71 2.62 -4.17 -11.20
N TYR A 72 1.85 -5.24 -11.34
CA TYR A 72 0.54 -5.24 -11.96
C TYR A 72 -0.35 -6.14 -11.12
N GLU A 73 -1.05 -5.55 -10.14
CA GLU A 73 -1.94 -6.28 -9.24
C GLU A 73 -3.36 -5.76 -9.40
N ASN A 74 -4.30 -6.67 -9.68
CA ASN A 74 -5.71 -6.36 -9.78
C ASN A 74 -6.44 -6.92 -8.56
N PHE A 75 -6.88 -6.03 -7.67
CA PHE A 75 -7.59 -6.36 -6.46
C PHE A 75 -9.07 -6.71 -6.69
N TYR A 76 -9.61 -6.66 -7.92
CA TYR A 76 -11.01 -7.05 -8.18
C TYR A 76 -11.33 -8.48 -7.71
N ASP A 77 -10.36 -9.38 -7.81
CA ASP A 77 -10.54 -10.79 -7.40
C ASP A 77 -10.31 -11.00 -5.89
N TRP A 78 -9.92 -9.96 -5.15
CA TRP A 78 -9.70 -10.04 -3.71
C TRP A 78 -11.03 -9.84 -2.96
N ASP A 79 -11.28 -10.69 -1.96
CA ASP A 79 -12.51 -10.61 -1.16
C ASP A 79 -12.43 -9.49 -0.10
N PHE A 80 -12.95 -8.31 -0.44
CA PHE A 80 -13.09 -7.18 0.49
C PHE A 80 -14.38 -7.24 1.34
N THR A 81 -15.19 -8.30 1.25
CA THR A 81 -16.44 -8.44 2.01
C THR A 81 -16.25 -8.24 3.52
N PRO A 82 -15.19 -8.78 4.17
CA PRO A 82 -14.97 -8.55 5.60
C PRO A 82 -14.78 -7.07 5.95
N LEU A 83 -14.00 -6.33 5.13
CA LEU A 83 -13.78 -4.90 5.32
C LEU A 83 -15.09 -4.13 5.14
N ILE A 84 -15.84 -4.39 4.06
CA ILE A 84 -17.14 -3.74 3.78
C ILE A 84 -18.12 -3.96 4.93
N LYS A 85 -18.16 -5.18 5.50
CA LYS A 85 -19.00 -5.50 6.67
C LYS A 85 -18.61 -4.68 7.89
N TYR A 86 -17.31 -4.57 8.17
CA TYR A 86 -16.80 -3.71 9.25
C TYR A 86 -17.16 -2.23 9.02
N LEU A 87 -17.07 -1.73 7.79
CA LEU A 87 -17.46 -0.35 7.45
C LEU A 87 -18.95 -0.10 7.70
N THR A 88 -19.77 -1.07 7.33
CA THR A 88 -21.23 -0.99 7.50
C THR A 88 -21.61 -0.97 8.98
N LEU A 89 -21.00 -1.85 9.79
CA LEU A 89 -21.24 -1.92 11.23
C LEU A 89 -20.75 -0.65 11.95
N SER A 90 -19.53 -0.19 11.67
CA SER A 90 -18.95 1.00 12.29
C SER A 90 -19.66 2.32 11.94
N LYS A 91 -20.37 2.37 10.80
CA LYS A 91 -21.27 3.49 10.46
C LYS A 91 -22.63 3.38 11.18
N ALA A 92 -23.11 2.17 11.42
CA ALA A 92 -24.36 1.92 12.13
C ALA A 92 -24.25 2.20 13.64
N GLU A 93 -23.10 1.89 14.26
CA GLU A 93 -22.83 2.11 15.69
C GLU A 93 -22.52 3.58 16.05
N ARG A 94 -22.22 4.43 15.07
CA ARG A 94 -22.00 5.87 15.25
C ARG A 94 -23.29 6.71 15.21
N LYS A 95 -24.47 6.05 15.24
CA LYS A 95 -25.80 6.67 15.41
C LYS A 95 -26.28 6.51 16.85
#